data_AF-A0A6N2WNP4-F1
#
_entry.id   AF-A0A6N2WNP4-F1
#
_cell.length_a   1.000
_cell.length_b   1.000
_cell.length_c   1.000
_cell.angle_alpha   90.00
_cell.angle_beta   90.00
_cell.angle_gamma   90.00
#
_symmetry.space_group_name_H-M   'P 1'
#
loop_
_entity.id
_entity.type
_entity.pdbx_description
1 polymer ?
#
loop_
_entity_poly.entity_id
_entity_poly.type
_entity_poly.pdbx_seq_one_letter_code
_entity_poly.pdbx_strand_id
1 'polypeptide(L)'
;MKMLSACLLLLPFISCTQVQDTKNDAVIEQKIEALLSRMTLEEKIGQMNQISSYGNIEDMSGLIKKGEVGSILNEVDPVRVNALQRVAMEESRLGIPLLMARDVIHGFKTIFPIPLGQAASFNP
;
A
#
# COMPACT_ATOMS: atom_id res chain seq x y z
N MET A 1 5.91 52.61 22.05
CA MET A 1 6.06 52.03 20.68
C MET A 1 7.27 51.11 20.49
N LYS A 2 8.20 50.92 21.45
CA LYS A 2 9.31 49.94 21.32
C LYS A 2 8.96 48.53 21.82
N MET A 3 7.91 48.36 22.63
CA MET A 3 7.49 47.05 23.18
C MET A 3 6.56 46.24 22.25
N LEU A 4 5.95 46.85 21.23
CA LEU A 4 5.11 46.11 20.25
C LEU A 4 5.95 45.44 19.14
N SER A 5 7.18 45.91 18.90
CA SER A 5 8.04 45.40 17.81
C SER A 5 8.77 44.10 18.18
N ALA A 6 8.85 43.76 19.46
CA ALA A 6 9.56 42.57 19.94
C ALA A 6 8.71 41.29 19.84
N CYS A 7 7.38 41.39 19.90
CA CYS A 7 6.49 40.23 19.78
C CYS A 7 6.35 39.72 18.33
N LEU A 8 6.64 40.55 17.32
CA LEU A 8 6.46 40.19 15.92
C LEU A 8 7.61 39.34 15.35
N LEU A 9 8.74 39.24 16.06
CA LEU A 9 9.93 38.50 15.63
C LEU A 9 9.99 37.04 16.13
N LEU A 10 9.05 36.61 16.97
CA LEU A 10 8.98 35.24 17.52
C LEU A 10 7.93 34.34 16.83
N LEU A 11 7.11 34.90 15.95
CA LEU A 11 6.05 34.18 15.22
C LEU A 11 6.54 33.15 14.16
N PRO A 12 7.73 33.23 13.52
CA PRO A 12 8.09 32.24 12.50
C PRO A 12 8.58 30.90 13.07
N PHE A 13 8.89 30.80 14.38
CA PHE A 13 9.39 29.55 14.98
C PHE A 13 8.29 28.57 15.40
N ILE A 14 7.02 29.01 15.47
CA ILE A 14 5.89 28.15 15.86
C ILE A 14 5.25 27.49 14.64
N SER A 15 5.46 28.02 13.44
CA SER A 15 4.76 27.61 12.22
C SER A 15 5.24 26.27 11.61
N CYS A 16 6.31 25.67 12.14
CA CYS A 16 6.81 24.35 11.75
C CYS A 16 6.80 23.38 12.94
N THR A 17 5.65 23.22 13.59
CA THR A 17 5.37 21.96 14.30
C THR A 17 4.54 21.11 13.37
N GLN A 18 5.20 20.20 12.63
CA GLN A 18 4.49 19.07 12.04
C GLN A 18 3.84 18.31 13.20
N VAL A 19 2.51 18.23 13.21
CA VAL A 19 1.79 17.32 14.10
C VAL A 19 2.17 15.91 13.62
N GLN A 20 3.25 15.36 14.18
CA GLN A 20 3.58 13.96 14.00
C GLN A 20 2.51 13.17 14.76
N ASP A 21 1.72 12.38 14.05
CA ASP A 21 0.72 11.49 14.62
C ASP A 21 1.37 10.24 15.25
N THR A 22 2.37 10.49 16.09
CA THR A 22 3.28 9.49 16.70
C THR A 22 2.53 8.41 17.48
N LYS A 23 1.34 8.74 17.98
CA LYS A 23 0.49 7.83 18.74
C LYS A 23 -0.14 6.78 17.83
N ASN A 24 -0.60 7.16 16.64
CA ASN A 24 -1.18 6.22 15.68
C ASN A 24 -0.10 5.30 15.08
N ASP A 25 1.08 5.85 14.81
CA ASP A 25 2.24 5.08 14.34
C ASP A 25 2.62 3.99 15.36
N ALA A 26 2.74 4.34 16.64
CA ALA A 26 3.08 3.37 17.69
C ALA A 26 2.06 2.21 17.80
N VAL A 27 0.76 2.50 17.61
CA VAL A 27 -0.29 1.48 17.62
C VAL A 27 -0.18 0.57 16.39
N ILE A 28 0.16 1.12 15.23
CA ILE A 28 0.37 0.34 13.99
C ILE A 28 1.60 -0.56 14.15
N GLU A 29 2.71 -0.03 14.62
CA GLU A 29 3.95 -0.79 14.87
C GLU A 29 3.70 -1.96 15.83
N GLN A 30 2.94 -1.74 16.90
CA GLN A 30 2.58 -2.81 17.82
C GLN A 30 1.76 -3.93 17.14
N LYS A 31 0.84 -3.58 16.23
CA LYS A 31 0.07 -4.56 15.45
C LYS A 31 0.95 -5.33 14.47
N ILE A 32 1.88 -4.64 13.81
CA ILE A 32 2.84 -5.25 12.90
C ILE A 32 3.72 -6.23 13.64
N GLU A 33 4.30 -5.84 14.79
CA GLU A 33 5.15 -6.72 15.60
C GLU A 33 4.37 -7.95 16.11
N ALA A 34 3.13 -7.75 16.56
CA ALA A 34 2.24 -8.83 16.95
C ALA A 34 1.92 -9.79 15.79
N LEU A 35 1.83 -9.30 14.54
CA LEU A 35 1.64 -10.13 13.36
C LEU A 35 2.93 -10.87 12.97
N LEU A 36 4.06 -10.16 12.86
CA LEU A 36 5.36 -10.71 12.47
C LEU A 36 5.87 -11.77 13.45
N SER A 37 5.59 -11.62 14.75
CA SER A 37 5.93 -12.62 15.76
C SER A 37 5.16 -13.93 15.60
N ARG A 38 4.00 -13.92 14.94
CA ARG A 38 3.18 -15.09 14.66
C ARG A 38 3.54 -15.79 13.35
N MET A 39 4.34 -15.15 12.49
CA MET A 39 4.70 -15.66 11.16
C MET A 39 5.88 -16.63 11.21
N THR A 40 5.85 -17.66 10.36
CA THR A 40 7.02 -18.49 10.07
C THR A 40 8.00 -17.73 9.17
N LEU A 41 9.19 -18.29 8.94
CA LEU A 41 10.16 -17.70 8.02
C LEU A 41 9.63 -17.73 6.59
N GLU A 42 8.97 -18.82 6.19
CA GLU A 42 8.41 -19.03 4.85
C GLU A 42 7.31 -18.02 4.54
N GLU A 43 6.42 -17.74 5.49
CA GLU A 43 5.38 -16.71 5.32
C GLU A 43 5.99 -15.31 5.21
N LYS A 44 7.07 -15.02 5.95
CA LYS A 44 7.79 -13.73 5.83
C LYS A 44 8.42 -13.59 4.45
N ILE A 45 9.01 -14.66 3.94
CA ILE A 45 9.54 -14.70 2.56
C ILE A 45 8.39 -14.50 1.55
N GLY A 46 7.24 -15.15 1.79
CA GLY A 46 6.06 -14.99 0.95
C GLY A 46 5.54 -13.57 0.87
N GLN A 47 5.58 -12.79 1.97
CA GLN A 47 5.22 -11.36 1.94
C GLN A 47 6.13 -10.53 1.02
N MET A 48 7.36 -10.97 0.75
CA MET A 48 8.29 -10.31 -0.16
C MET A 48 8.13 -10.78 -1.62
N ASN A 49 7.19 -11.68 -1.89
CA ASN A 49 6.98 -12.26 -3.21
C ASN A 49 5.82 -11.57 -3.95
N GLN A 50 6.13 -11.01 -5.12
CA GLN A 50 5.16 -10.49 -6.07
C GLN A 50 5.09 -11.39 -7.29
N ILE A 51 3.89 -11.91 -7.59
CA ILE A 51 3.65 -12.73 -8.78
C ILE A 51 2.81 -11.97 -9.80
N SER A 52 2.87 -12.35 -11.08
CA SER A 52 1.86 -11.93 -12.05
C SER A 52 0.68 -12.90 -12.00
N SER A 53 -0.53 -12.42 -12.30
CA SER A 53 -1.68 -13.32 -12.46
C SER A 53 -1.47 -14.27 -13.64
N TYR A 54 -1.70 -15.57 -13.43
CA TYR A 54 -1.57 -16.62 -14.45
C TYR A 54 -2.62 -17.73 -14.22
N GLY A 55 -2.84 -18.57 -15.23
CA GLY A 55 -3.72 -19.74 -15.11
C GLY A 55 -5.13 -19.39 -14.65
N ASN A 56 -5.80 -20.32 -13.98
CA ASN A 56 -7.08 -20.10 -13.31
C ASN A 56 -6.88 -19.71 -11.82
N ILE A 57 -7.98 -19.58 -11.07
CA ILE A 57 -7.92 -19.22 -9.64
C ILE A 57 -7.29 -20.36 -8.83
N GLU A 58 -7.65 -21.62 -9.12
CA GLU A 58 -7.11 -22.80 -8.45
C GLU A 58 -5.57 -22.89 -8.55
N ASP A 59 -5.00 -22.57 -9.72
CA ASP A 59 -3.56 -22.59 -9.98
C ASP A 59 -2.79 -21.63 -9.06
N MET A 60 -3.39 -20.47 -8.74
CA MET A 60 -2.80 -19.46 -7.87
C MET A 60 -3.12 -19.70 -6.40
N SER A 61 -4.31 -20.26 -6.11
CA SER A 61 -4.82 -20.45 -4.76
C SER A 61 -3.90 -21.31 -3.90
N GLY A 62 -3.20 -22.29 -4.48
CA GLY A 62 -2.28 -23.15 -3.74
C GLY A 62 -1.14 -22.38 -3.06
N LEU A 63 -0.53 -21.42 -3.75
CA LEU A 63 0.56 -20.59 -3.20
C LEU A 63 0.01 -19.58 -2.19
N ILE A 64 -1.14 -18.98 -2.48
CA ILE A 64 -1.79 -17.98 -1.63
C ILE A 64 -2.19 -18.61 -0.27
N LYS A 65 -2.81 -19.79 -0.27
CA LYS A 65 -3.19 -20.50 0.97
C LYS A 65 -1.98 -20.82 1.87
N LYS A 66 -0.83 -21.11 1.26
CA LYS A 66 0.43 -21.35 1.98
C LYS A 66 1.11 -20.09 2.51
N GLY A 67 0.60 -18.89 2.16
CA GLY A 67 1.22 -17.62 2.54
C GLY A 67 2.49 -17.30 1.74
N GLU A 68 2.65 -17.87 0.54
CA GLU A 68 3.85 -17.72 -0.31
C GLU A 68 3.77 -16.50 -1.25
N VAL A 69 2.72 -15.68 -1.17
CA VAL A 69 2.45 -14.53 -2.05
C VAL A 69 2.01 -13.33 -1.22
N GLY A 70 2.69 -12.18 -1.39
CA GLY A 70 2.32 -10.91 -0.75
C GLY A 70 1.56 -9.98 -1.69
N SER A 71 1.85 -10.03 -3.00
CA SER A 71 1.18 -9.18 -3.98
C SER A 71 1.01 -9.86 -5.35
N ILE A 72 0.01 -9.37 -6.10
CA ILE A 72 -0.27 -9.79 -7.47
C ILE A 72 -0.22 -8.57 -8.38
N LEU A 73 0.56 -8.67 -9.46
CA LEU A 73 0.63 -7.67 -10.52
C LEU A 73 -0.26 -8.09 -11.71
N ASN A 74 -0.89 -7.10 -12.34
CA ASN A 74 -1.61 -7.19 -13.62
C ASN A 74 -2.99 -7.84 -13.64
N GLU A 75 -3.54 -8.29 -12.51
CA GLU A 75 -4.94 -8.72 -12.45
C GLU A 75 -5.90 -7.51 -12.49
N VAL A 76 -6.92 -7.54 -13.35
CA VAL A 76 -7.85 -6.42 -13.56
C VAL A 76 -9.31 -6.82 -13.55
N ASP A 77 -9.61 -8.13 -13.56
CA ASP A 77 -10.97 -8.60 -13.40
C ASP A 77 -11.37 -8.54 -11.91
N PRO A 78 -12.34 -7.68 -11.52
CA PRO A 78 -12.75 -7.56 -10.14
C PRO A 78 -13.33 -8.85 -9.56
N VAL A 79 -13.94 -9.71 -10.38
CA VAL A 79 -14.46 -11.01 -9.92
C VAL A 79 -13.30 -11.89 -9.47
N ARG A 80 -12.24 -11.96 -10.28
CA ARG A 80 -11.04 -12.72 -9.98
C ARG A 80 -10.23 -12.12 -8.83
N VAL A 81 -10.07 -10.80 -8.76
CA VAL A 81 -9.43 -10.10 -7.63
C VAL A 81 -10.12 -10.48 -6.31
N ASN A 82 -11.45 -10.40 -6.26
CA ASN A 82 -12.21 -10.72 -5.06
C ASN A 82 -12.09 -12.18 -4.66
N ALA A 83 -12.10 -13.10 -5.64
CA ALA A 83 -11.92 -14.53 -5.36
C ALA A 83 -10.53 -14.82 -4.76
N LEU A 84 -9.46 -14.26 -5.35
CA LEU A 84 -8.10 -14.45 -4.83
C LEU A 84 -7.91 -13.80 -3.46
N GLN A 85 -8.50 -12.62 -3.24
CA GLN A 85 -8.45 -11.97 -1.93
C GLN A 85 -9.21 -12.79 -0.86
N ARG A 86 -10.34 -13.39 -1.23
CA ARG A 86 -11.08 -14.30 -0.34
C ARG A 86 -10.23 -15.51 0.06
N VAL A 87 -9.51 -16.11 -0.89
CA VAL A 87 -8.57 -17.21 -0.58
C VAL A 87 -7.50 -16.76 0.42
N ALA A 88 -6.90 -15.59 0.23
CA ALA A 88 -5.89 -15.06 1.15
C ALA A 88 -6.45 -14.82 2.56
N MET A 89 -7.64 -14.23 2.65
CA MET A 89 -8.28 -13.84 3.92
C MET A 89 -8.89 -15.02 4.69
N GLU A 90 -9.53 -15.95 3.99
CA GLU A 90 -10.37 -17.00 4.60
C GLU A 90 -9.67 -18.37 4.65
N GLU A 91 -8.69 -18.62 3.78
CA GLU A 91 -8.08 -19.95 3.64
C GLU A 91 -6.58 -20.00 3.96
N SER A 92 -5.91 -18.86 4.14
CA SER A 92 -4.52 -18.82 4.64
C SER A 92 -4.48 -18.79 6.18
N ARG A 93 -3.37 -19.27 6.77
CA ARG A 93 -3.23 -19.44 8.23
C ARG A 93 -3.42 -18.13 9.03
N LEU A 94 -2.93 -17.01 8.51
CA LEU A 94 -2.95 -15.71 9.18
C LEU A 94 -3.96 -14.72 8.58
N GLY A 95 -4.58 -15.04 7.44
CA GLY A 95 -5.55 -14.15 6.80
C GLY A 95 -4.94 -12.81 6.36
N ILE A 96 -3.68 -12.80 5.90
CA ILE A 96 -3.01 -11.57 5.46
C ILE A 96 -3.49 -11.23 4.04
N PRO A 97 -4.04 -10.03 3.79
CA PRO A 97 -4.55 -9.65 2.48
C PRO A 97 -3.42 -9.45 1.46
N LEU A 98 -3.74 -9.71 0.19
CA LEU A 98 -2.87 -9.44 -0.94
C LEU A 98 -2.96 -7.98 -1.38
N LEU A 99 -1.81 -7.41 -1.77
CA LEU A 99 -1.79 -6.18 -2.56
C LEU A 99 -2.06 -6.49 -4.03
N MET A 100 -2.99 -5.76 -4.64
CA MET A 100 -3.32 -5.86 -6.06
C MET A 100 -2.71 -4.67 -6.80
N ALA A 101 -1.69 -4.93 -7.60
CA ALA A 101 -0.88 -3.92 -8.27
C ALA A 101 -1.14 -3.88 -9.78
N ARG A 102 -1.00 -2.69 -10.36
CA ARG A 102 -1.11 -2.47 -11.81
C ARG A 102 -0.34 -1.21 -12.22
N ASP A 103 0.32 -1.28 -13.37
CA ASP A 103 0.88 -0.09 -14.03
C ASP A 103 -0.24 0.75 -14.65
N VAL A 104 -0.79 1.67 -13.87
CA VAL A 104 -1.79 2.66 -14.31
C VAL A 104 -1.08 3.97 -14.60
N ILE A 105 -0.37 4.03 -15.71
CA ILE A 105 0.60 5.11 -16.00
C ILE A 105 -0.08 6.41 -16.46
N HIS A 106 -1.07 6.33 -17.35
CA HIS A 106 -1.77 7.49 -17.89
C HIS A 106 -3.27 7.20 -18.10
N GLY A 107 -3.85 6.49 -17.13
CA GLY A 107 -5.26 6.07 -17.17
C GLY A 107 -5.43 4.55 -17.14
N PHE A 108 -6.63 4.10 -16.82
CA PHE A 108 -6.99 2.68 -16.69
C PHE A 108 -7.94 2.22 -17.81
N LYS A 109 -9.20 2.67 -17.76
CA LYS A 109 -10.17 2.47 -18.85
C LYS A 109 -10.24 3.69 -19.77
N THR A 110 -10.32 4.88 -19.18
CA THR A 110 -10.14 6.15 -19.88
C THR A 110 -8.66 6.45 -19.95
N ILE A 111 -8.14 6.58 -21.18
CA ILE A 111 -6.72 6.76 -21.45
C ILE A 111 -6.46 8.23 -21.76
N PHE A 112 -5.55 8.83 -21.00
CA PHE A 112 -5.08 10.20 -21.18
C PHE A 112 -3.88 10.25 -22.13
N PRO A 113 -3.40 11.43 -22.57
CA PRO A 113 -2.09 11.54 -23.21
C PRO A 113 -1.00 10.89 -22.37
N ILE A 114 0.05 10.37 -23.00
CA ILE A 114 1.21 9.82 -22.29
C ILE A 114 1.80 10.87 -21.33
N PRO A 115 2.54 10.47 -20.27
CA PRO A 115 3.04 11.41 -19.26
C PRO A 115 3.80 12.61 -19.84
N LEU A 116 4.57 12.40 -20.93
CA LEU A 116 5.26 13.49 -21.64
C LEU A 116 4.28 14.51 -22.25
N GLY A 117 3.16 14.07 -22.81
CA GLY A 117 2.11 14.94 -23.34
C GLY A 117 1.32 15.66 -22.25
N GLN A 118 1.08 15.00 -21.11
CA GLN A 118 0.46 15.66 -19.94
C GLN A 118 1.36 16.77 -19.39
N ALA A 119 2.68 16.54 -19.30
CA ALA A 119 3.62 17.57 -18.88
C ALA A 119 3.58 18.80 -19.81
N ALA A 120 3.41 18.60 -21.12
CA ALA A 120 3.29 19.68 -22.10
C ALA A 120 1.97 20.47 -22.04
N SER A 121 1.01 20.06 -21.20
CA SER A 121 -0.20 20.85 -20.95
C SER A 121 0.06 22.08 -20.08
N PHE A 122 1.17 22.11 -19.34
CA PHE A 122 1.50 23.14 -18.34
C PHE A 122 0.37 23.38 -17.31
N ASN A 123 -0.40 22.33 -16.99
CA ASN A 123 -1.52 22.37 -16.05
C ASN A 123 -1.40 21.24 -15.00
N PRO A 124 -1.02 21.56 -13.74
CA PRO A 124 -0.82 20.57 -12.69
C PRO A 124 -2.12 19.95 -12.16
#